data_AF-A0A914QEM4-F1
#
_entry.id   AF-A0A914QEM4-F1
#
_cell.length_a   1.000
_cell.length_b   1.000
_cell.length_c   1.000
_cell.angle_alpha   90.00
_cell.angle_beta   90.00
_cell.angle_gamma   90.00
#
_symmetry.space_group_name_H-M   'P 1'
#
loop_
_entity.id
_entity.type
_entity.pdbx_description
1 polymer ?
#
loop_
_entity_poly.entity_id
_entity_poly.type
_entity_poly.pdbx_seq_one_letter_code
_entity_poly.pdbx_strand_id
1 'polypeptide(L)'
;MIEPYFNRLHPKYKCCCSLMHVETGTKIICILATIGYILSFFNWLENGPQALWGTWGLGRIVLGAIMVIGPLVGISKTKPQYFLPYLCYLGISMCFAVIEILFCLIAYDRGSSWGRTLRRLIKEAFVAKARTESRIDEIIDSILLALILSFIFNVWFFVVIRKCYNYVKDKVASGYNELTIP
;
A
#
# COMPACT_ATOMS: atom_id res chain seq x y z
N MET A 1 31.60 9.30 28.83
CA MET A 1 30.22 9.01 28.42
C MET A 1 30.28 7.91 27.40
N ILE A 2 29.82 6.70 27.73
CA ILE A 2 29.82 5.56 26.83
C ILE A 2 28.63 5.75 25.89
N GLU A 3 28.87 6.01 24.61
CA GLU A 3 27.79 6.02 23.62
C GLU A 3 27.11 4.65 23.63
N PRO A 4 25.77 4.59 23.74
CA PRO A 4 25.06 3.32 23.74
C PRO A 4 25.31 2.60 22.41
N TYR A 5 26.02 1.48 22.48
CA TYR A 5 26.32 0.60 21.35
C TYR A 5 25.02 0.22 20.62
N PHE A 6 24.97 0.48 19.31
CA PHE A 6 23.81 0.15 18.48
C PHE A 6 23.62 -1.36 18.38
N ASN A 7 22.57 -1.90 19.02
CA ASN A 7 22.23 -3.30 18.94
C ASN A 7 21.18 -3.58 17.85
N ARG A 8 21.62 -4.14 16.72
CA ARG A 8 20.75 -4.54 15.59
C ARG A 8 19.65 -5.54 15.98
N LEU A 9 19.90 -6.39 16.97
CA LEU A 9 18.97 -7.42 17.41
C LEU A 9 17.93 -6.92 18.42
N HIS A 10 17.96 -5.63 18.76
CA HIS A 10 17.03 -5.05 19.72
C HIS A 10 15.57 -5.31 19.30
N PRO A 11 14.68 -5.77 20.20
CA PRO A 11 13.29 -6.11 19.87
C PRO A 11 12.50 -5.02 19.13
N LYS A 12 12.87 -3.74 19.34
CA LYS A 12 12.28 -2.58 18.65
C LYS A 12 12.46 -2.62 17.12
N TYR A 13 13.46 -3.34 16.60
CA TYR A 13 13.75 -3.49 15.18
C TYR A 13 13.18 -4.78 14.58
N LYS A 14 12.18 -5.37 15.25
CA LYS A 14 11.40 -6.50 14.73
C LYS A 14 10.06 -6.03 14.15
N CYS A 15 9.62 -6.71 13.10
CA CYS A 15 8.30 -6.55 12.47
C CYS A 15 7.17 -6.85 13.47
N CYS A 16 5.92 -6.54 13.11
CA CYS A 16 4.76 -6.76 13.99
C CYS A 16 4.59 -8.23 14.43
N CYS A 17 5.08 -9.19 13.63
CA CYS A 17 5.08 -10.61 14.00
C CYS A 17 6.16 -10.98 15.03
N SER A 18 7.10 -10.10 15.37
CA SER A 18 8.27 -10.37 16.23
C SER A 18 9.23 -11.47 15.73
N LEU A 19 8.96 -12.06 14.56
CA LEU A 19 9.77 -13.14 13.98
C LEU A 19 10.86 -12.62 13.03
N MET A 20 10.67 -11.46 12.44
CA MET A 20 11.51 -10.96 11.35
C MET A 20 12.08 -9.58 11.65
N HIS A 21 13.32 -9.33 11.21
CA HIS A 21 13.93 -8.00 11.26
C HIS A 21 13.26 -7.03 10.27
N VAL A 22 13.16 -5.75 10.64
CA VAL A 22 12.44 -4.73 9.86
C VAL A 22 13.00 -4.49 8.46
N GLU A 23 14.32 -4.66 8.25
CA GLU A 23 14.92 -4.59 6.91
C GLU A 23 14.39 -5.72 6.00
N THR A 24 14.39 -6.96 6.51
CA THR A 24 13.93 -8.13 5.74
C THR A 24 12.44 -8.03 5.46
N GLY A 25 11.65 -7.61 6.45
CA GLY A 25 10.21 -7.38 6.27
C GLY A 25 9.93 -6.30 5.22
N THR A 26 10.68 -5.19 5.25
CA THR A 26 10.56 -4.13 4.25
C THR A 26 10.91 -4.62 2.85
N LYS A 27 11.99 -5.39 2.69
CA LYS A 27 12.36 -5.96 1.38
C LYS A 27 11.27 -6.87 0.83
N ILE A 28 10.69 -7.75 1.66
CA ILE A 28 9.59 -8.63 1.26
C ILE A 28 8.36 -7.81 0.85
N ILE A 29 7.98 -6.79 1.63
CA ILE A 29 6.87 -5.90 1.30
C ILE A 29 7.09 -5.22 -0.05
N CYS A 30 8.29 -4.68 -0.29
CA CYS A 30 8.63 -4.05 -1.57
C CYS A 30 8.52 -5.04 -2.74
N ILE A 31 8.98 -6.28 -2.58
CA ILE A 31 8.87 -7.32 -3.61
C ILE A 31 7.39 -7.64 -3.89
N LEU A 32 6.59 -7.88 -2.84
CA LEU A 32 5.16 -8.17 -2.99
C LEU A 32 4.40 -7.01 -3.64
N ALA A 33 4.71 -5.77 -3.25
CA ALA A 33 4.12 -4.58 -3.84
C ALA A 33 4.48 -4.45 -5.33
N THR A 34 5.75 -4.70 -5.70
CA THR A 34 6.18 -4.70 -7.10
C THR A 34 5.43 -5.75 -7.93
N ILE A 35 5.27 -6.98 -7.41
CA ILE A 35 4.47 -8.01 -8.07
C ILE A 35 3.02 -7.54 -8.26
N GLY A 36 2.42 -6.95 -7.22
CA GLY A 36 1.08 -6.38 -7.29
C GLY A 36 0.93 -5.31 -8.37
N TYR A 37 1.91 -4.40 -8.50
CA TYR A 37 1.90 -3.38 -9.55
C TYR A 37 2.07 -3.98 -10.95
N ILE A 38 2.90 -5.01 -11.10
CA ILE A 38 3.05 -5.73 -12.38
C ILE A 38 1.74 -6.38 -12.80
N LEU A 39 1.08 -7.10 -11.88
CA LEU A 39 -0.22 -7.72 -12.15
C LEU A 39 -1.30 -6.67 -12.47
N SER A 40 -1.29 -5.55 -11.75
CA SER A 40 -2.21 -4.43 -12.01
C SER A 40 -1.97 -3.79 -13.38
N PHE A 41 -0.70 -3.71 -13.81
CA PHE A 41 -0.34 -3.20 -15.12
C PHE A 41 -0.82 -4.13 -16.24
N PHE A 42 -0.64 -5.45 -16.11
CA PHE A 42 -1.19 -6.40 -17.08
C PHE A 42 -2.72 -6.37 -17.13
N ASN A 43 -3.38 -6.29 -15.97
CA ASN A 43 -4.82 -6.14 -15.92
C ASN A 43 -5.29 -4.85 -16.61
N TRP A 44 -4.55 -3.75 -16.43
CA TRP A 44 -4.82 -2.50 -17.13
C TRP A 44 -4.62 -2.61 -18.65
N LEU A 45 -3.59 -3.33 -19.11
CA LEU A 45 -3.35 -3.59 -20.54
C LEU A 45 -4.51 -4.37 -21.17
N GLU A 46 -5.03 -5.39 -20.49
CA GLU A 46 -6.11 -6.24 -20.99
C GLU A 46 -7.47 -5.53 -21.03
N ASN A 47 -7.79 -4.76 -19.99
CA ASN A 47 -9.10 -4.12 -19.85
C ASN A 47 -9.14 -2.68 -20.41
N GLY A 48 -7.97 -2.14 -20.75
CA GLY A 48 -7.81 -0.92 -21.54
C GLY A 48 -8.24 0.39 -20.86
N PRO A 49 -7.92 1.54 -21.49
CA PRO A 49 -8.17 2.88 -20.98
C PRO A 49 -9.59 3.39 -21.25
N GLN A 50 -10.61 2.53 -21.27
CA GLN A 50 -11.95 2.87 -21.80
C GLN A 50 -12.72 3.93 -20.98
N ALA A 51 -12.15 4.46 -19.90
CA ALA A 51 -12.70 5.58 -19.14
C ALA A 51 -11.61 6.43 -18.48
N LEU A 52 -11.97 7.63 -17.99
CA LEU A 52 -11.17 8.47 -17.08
C LEU A 52 -10.55 7.68 -15.90
N TRP A 53 -11.21 6.59 -15.50
CA TRP A 53 -10.79 5.69 -14.43
C TRP A 53 -9.58 4.85 -14.84
N GLY A 54 -9.45 4.52 -16.13
CA GLY A 54 -8.31 3.77 -16.67
C GLY A 54 -7.02 4.59 -16.70
N THR A 55 -7.07 5.87 -17.08
CA THR A 55 -5.88 6.75 -17.05
C THR A 55 -5.44 7.08 -15.62
N TRP A 56 -6.37 7.29 -14.70
CA TRP A 56 -6.06 7.41 -13.27
C TRP A 56 -5.49 6.12 -12.68
N GLY A 57 -5.99 4.96 -13.11
CA GLY A 57 -5.45 3.66 -12.72
C GLY A 57 -3.98 3.50 -13.09
N LEU A 58 -3.61 3.80 -14.33
CA LEU A 58 -2.20 3.74 -14.79
C LEU A 58 -1.31 4.68 -13.97
N GLY A 59 -1.77 5.92 -13.73
CA GLY A 59 -1.03 6.89 -12.92
C GLY A 59 -0.74 6.38 -11.51
N ARG A 60 -1.72 5.76 -10.85
CA ARG A 60 -1.52 5.14 -9.53
C ARG A 60 -0.53 3.98 -9.58
N ILE A 61 -0.62 3.12 -10.59
CA ILE A 61 0.29 1.97 -10.77
C ILE A 61 1.74 2.44 -10.95
N VAL A 62 1.97 3.37 -11.87
CA VAL A 62 3.31 3.91 -12.16
C VAL A 62 3.88 4.64 -10.95
N LEU A 63 3.09 5.51 -10.31
CA LEU A 63 3.51 6.23 -9.11
C LEU A 63 3.86 5.26 -7.99
N GLY A 64 3.01 4.25 -7.75
CA GLY A 64 3.25 3.22 -6.75
C GLY A 64 4.53 2.43 -6.99
N ALA A 65 4.78 2.02 -8.24
CA ALA A 65 5.99 1.31 -8.63
C ALA A 65 7.27 2.15 -8.41
N ILE A 66 7.24 3.44 -8.77
CA ILE A 66 8.36 4.36 -8.54
C ILE A 66 8.62 4.52 -7.04
N MET A 67 7.57 4.70 -6.23
CA MET A 67 7.72 4.97 -4.80
C MET A 67 8.29 3.77 -4.03
N VAL A 68 8.06 2.53 -4.49
CA VAL A 68 8.65 1.31 -3.89
C VAL A 68 10.18 1.28 -3.99
N ILE A 69 10.78 1.95 -4.98
CA ILE A 69 12.25 2.01 -5.14
C ILE A 69 12.89 2.75 -3.95
N GLY A 70 12.19 3.74 -3.39
CA GLY A 70 12.68 4.57 -2.28
C GLY A 70 13.16 3.76 -1.08
N PRO A 71 12.30 2.94 -0.43
CA PRO A 71 12.71 2.09 0.69
C PRO A 71 13.88 1.15 0.37
N LEU A 72 13.93 0.57 -0.84
CA LEU A 72 15.03 -0.32 -1.24
C LEU A 72 16.36 0.45 -1.31
N VAL A 73 16.36 1.62 -1.94
CA VAL A 73 17.54 2.50 -1.99
C VAL A 73 17.91 3.02 -0.60
N GLY A 74 16.91 3.31 0.24
CA GLY A 74 17.10 3.77 1.61
C GLY A 74 17.78 2.73 2.49
N ILE A 75 17.45 1.45 2.34
CA ILE A 75 18.15 0.34 2.99
C ILE A 75 19.58 0.23 2.45
N SER A 76 19.75 0.13 1.14
CA SER A 76 21.06 -0.13 0.51
C SER A 76 22.07 1.00 0.71
N LYS A 77 21.61 2.26 0.70
CA LYS A 77 22.46 3.44 0.92
C LYS A 77 22.43 3.96 2.36
N THR A 78 21.80 3.21 3.28
CA THR A 78 21.60 3.61 4.69
C THR A 78 21.12 5.06 4.85
N LYS A 79 20.21 5.51 3.96
CA LYS A 79 19.72 6.89 3.92
C LYS A 79 18.22 6.90 4.24
N PRO A 80 17.82 7.35 5.45
CA PRO A 80 16.42 7.27 5.90
C PRO A 80 15.49 8.19 5.07
N GLN A 81 16.03 9.21 4.43
CA GLN A 81 15.28 10.18 3.62
C GLN A 81 14.49 9.53 2.47
N TYR A 82 15.01 8.44 1.90
CA TYR A 82 14.36 7.75 0.76
C TYR A 82 13.10 6.96 1.14
N PHE A 83 12.82 6.75 2.42
CA PHE A 83 11.58 6.11 2.86
C PHE A 83 10.40 7.09 2.89
N LEU A 84 10.65 8.39 3.07
CA LEU A 84 9.61 9.39 3.27
C LEU A 84 8.62 9.47 2.11
N PRO A 85 9.04 9.49 0.83
CA PRO A 85 8.09 9.54 -0.29
C PRO A 85 7.11 8.36 -0.28
N TYR A 86 7.60 7.15 0.00
CA TYR A 86 6.74 5.97 0.06
C TYR A 86 5.82 5.97 1.29
N LEU A 87 6.30 6.44 2.45
CA LEU A 87 5.46 6.61 3.64
C LEU A 87 4.33 7.63 3.40
N CYS A 88 4.63 8.76 2.75
CA CYS A 88 3.62 9.74 2.37
C CYS A 88 2.61 9.14 1.38
N TYR A 89 3.10 8.40 0.38
CA TYR A 89 2.24 7.69 -0.57
C TYR A 89 1.30 6.69 0.13
N LEU A 90 1.80 5.86 1.05
CA LEU A 90 0.97 4.95 1.85
C LEU A 90 -0.06 5.71 2.70
N GLY A 91 0.33 6.83 3.31
CA GLY A 91 -0.57 7.71 4.06
C GLY A 91 -1.74 8.24 3.21
N ILE A 92 -1.43 8.76 2.02
CA ILE A 92 -2.42 9.25 1.07
C ILE A 92 -3.31 8.10 0.59
N SER A 93 -2.74 6.96 0.24
CA SER A 93 -3.48 5.76 -0.20
C SER A 93 -4.45 5.25 0.86
N MET A 94 -4.09 5.28 2.15
CA MET A 94 -5.00 4.95 3.24
C MET A 94 -6.20 5.91 3.31
N CYS A 95 -5.98 7.21 3.08
CA CYS A 95 -7.07 8.19 3.06
C CYS A 95 -8.02 7.93 1.88
N PHE A 96 -7.49 7.65 0.69
CA PHE A 96 -8.29 7.28 -0.47
C PHE A 96 -9.10 6.00 -0.22
N ALA A 97 -8.50 4.97 0.39
CA ALA A 97 -9.20 3.74 0.71
C ALA A 97 -10.39 3.98 1.66
N VAL A 98 -10.25 4.86 2.66
CA VAL A 98 -11.37 5.24 3.54
C VAL A 98 -12.49 5.93 2.74
N ILE A 99 -12.16 6.85 1.84
CA ILE A 99 -13.15 7.53 0.99
C ILE A 99 -13.88 6.51 0.09
N GLU A 100 -13.13 5.60 -0.53
CA GLU A 100 -13.69 4.54 -1.40
C GLU A 100 -14.62 3.61 -0.60
N ILE A 101 -14.24 3.22 0.63
CA ILE A 101 -15.10 2.44 1.54
C ILE A 101 -16.39 3.20 1.85
N LEU A 102 -16.31 4.49 2.18
CA LEU A 102 -17.50 5.31 2.46
C LEU A 102 -18.43 5.39 1.25
N PHE A 103 -17.90 5.52 0.03
CA PHE A 103 -18.70 5.47 -1.18
C PHE A 103 -19.39 4.11 -1.38
N CYS A 104 -18.69 2.99 -1.11
CA CYS A 104 -19.32 1.68 -1.12
C CYS A 104 -20.45 1.57 -0.07
N LEU A 105 -20.26 2.13 1.13
CA LEU A 105 -21.30 2.12 2.17
C LEU A 105 -22.53 2.95 1.76
N ILE A 106 -22.33 4.13 1.15
CA ILE A 106 -23.42 4.95 0.63
C ILE A 106 -24.18 4.23 -0.49
N ALA A 107 -23.50 3.39 -1.28
CA ALA A 107 -24.15 2.62 -2.36
C ALA A 107 -25.19 1.59 -1.85
N TYR A 108 -25.16 1.20 -0.56
CA TYR A 108 -26.20 0.35 0.03
C TYR A 108 -27.51 1.09 0.30
N ASP A 109 -27.47 2.42 0.44
CA ASP A 109 -28.68 3.20 0.65
C ASP A 109 -29.44 3.41 -0.68
N ARG A 110 -30.38 2.49 -0.96
CA ARG A 110 -31.24 2.53 -2.15
C ARG A 110 -32.18 3.73 -2.17
N GLY A 111 -32.46 4.32 -1.01
CA GLY A 111 -33.38 5.44 -0.83
C GLY A 111 -32.79 6.76 -1.30
N SER A 112 -31.48 6.98 -1.10
CA SER A 112 -30.84 8.23 -1.51
C SER A 112 -30.54 8.30 -3.01
N SER A 113 -30.54 9.53 -3.53
CA SER A 113 -30.09 9.84 -4.90
C SER A 113 -28.62 9.49 -5.12
N TRP A 114 -27.79 9.64 -4.09
CA TRP A 114 -26.37 9.31 -4.11
C TRP A 114 -26.13 7.80 -4.17
N GLY A 115 -26.82 6.99 -3.36
CA GLY A 115 -26.68 5.54 -3.41
C GLY A 115 -27.07 4.96 -4.76
N ARG A 116 -28.17 5.45 -5.37
CA ARG A 116 -28.56 5.07 -6.74
C ARG A 116 -27.52 5.45 -7.79
N THR A 117 -26.96 6.66 -7.70
CA THR A 117 -25.92 7.13 -8.63
C THR A 117 -24.66 6.28 -8.53
N LEU A 118 -24.17 6.02 -7.32
CA LEU A 118 -22.99 5.18 -7.09
C LEU A 118 -23.20 3.75 -7.58
N ARG A 119 -24.36 3.15 -7.30
CA ARG A 119 -24.70 1.82 -7.78
C ARG A 119 -24.74 1.76 -9.32
N ARG A 120 -25.21 2.82 -9.98
CA ARG A 120 -25.17 2.93 -11.44
C ARG A 120 -23.75 3.00 -11.96
N LEU A 121 -22.87 3.80 -11.34
CA LEU A 121 -21.46 3.89 -11.72
C LEU A 121 -20.72 2.56 -11.53
N ILE A 122 -20.98 1.85 -10.43
CA ILE A 122 -20.42 0.50 -10.20
C ILE A 122 -20.93 -0.48 -11.26
N LYS A 123 -22.22 -0.41 -11.61
CA LYS A 123 -22.79 -1.21 -12.70
C LYS A 123 -22.12 -0.88 -14.04
N GLU A 124 -21.96 0.38 -14.39
CA GLU A 124 -21.30 0.79 -15.64
C GLU A 124 -19.82 0.37 -15.68
N ALA A 125 -19.11 0.44 -14.54
CA ALA A 125 -17.69 0.12 -14.45
C ALA A 125 -17.37 -1.38 -14.40
N PHE A 126 -18.17 -2.16 -13.67
CA PHE A 126 -17.91 -3.59 -13.43
C PHE A 126 -18.86 -4.52 -14.19
N VAL A 127 -19.93 -3.98 -14.78
CA VAL A 127 -21.08 -4.74 -15.24
C VAL A 127 -21.43 -4.38 -16.69
N ALA A 128 -20.52 -4.65 -17.61
CA ALA A 128 -20.90 -4.93 -19.00
C ALA A 128 -21.60 -6.30 -19.15
N LYS A 129 -21.60 -7.16 -18.11
CA LYS A 129 -22.00 -8.59 -18.19
C LYS A 129 -23.01 -9.12 -17.15
N ALA A 130 -23.36 -8.43 -16.07
CA ALA A 130 -24.34 -8.97 -15.11
C ALA A 130 -25.78 -8.69 -15.56
N ARG A 131 -26.53 -9.77 -15.79
CA ARG A 131 -27.92 -9.76 -16.26
C ARG A 131 -28.95 -9.56 -15.15
N THR A 132 -28.55 -9.53 -13.87
CA THR A 132 -29.48 -9.56 -12.72
C THR A 132 -29.04 -8.66 -11.56
N GLU A 133 -30.00 -8.01 -10.91
CA GLU A 133 -29.81 -7.04 -9.81
C GLU A 133 -29.24 -7.65 -8.53
N SER A 134 -29.49 -8.94 -8.25
CA SER A 134 -28.91 -9.65 -7.10
C SER A 134 -27.39 -9.79 -7.20
N ARG A 135 -26.85 -9.91 -8.42
CA ARG A 135 -25.40 -9.98 -8.65
C ARG A 135 -24.68 -8.65 -8.37
N ILE A 136 -25.41 -7.53 -8.38
CA ILE A 136 -24.80 -6.22 -8.11
C ILE A 136 -24.47 -6.08 -6.62
N ASP A 137 -25.34 -6.56 -5.74
CA ASP A 137 -25.07 -6.53 -4.29
C ASP A 137 -23.86 -7.43 -3.96
N GLU A 138 -23.78 -8.64 -4.53
CA GLU A 138 -22.61 -9.53 -4.38
C GLU A 138 -21.30 -8.89 -4.87
N ILE A 139 -21.35 -8.13 -5.97
CA ILE A 139 -20.19 -7.39 -6.49
C ILE A 139 -19.79 -6.27 -5.52
N ILE A 140 -20.75 -5.51 -4.99
CA ILE A 140 -20.47 -4.44 -4.02
C ILE A 140 -19.87 -5.02 -2.74
N ASP A 141 -20.39 -6.13 -2.23
CA ASP A 141 -19.85 -6.85 -1.06
C ASP A 141 -18.39 -7.26 -1.30
N SER A 142 -18.10 -7.82 -2.49
CA SER A 142 -16.76 -8.25 -2.87
C SER A 142 -15.78 -7.08 -2.98
N ILE A 143 -16.22 -5.96 -3.58
CA ILE A 143 -15.43 -4.72 -3.66
C ILE A 143 -15.16 -4.17 -2.27
N LEU A 144 -16.19 -4.10 -1.42
CA LEU A 144 -16.06 -3.59 -0.06
C LEU A 144 -15.07 -4.42 0.77
N LEU A 145 -15.16 -5.74 0.70
CA LEU A 145 -14.22 -6.65 1.37
C LEU A 145 -12.79 -6.44 0.85
N ALA A 146 -12.61 -6.32 -0.47
CA ALA A 146 -11.30 -6.08 -1.06
C ALA A 146 -10.70 -4.73 -0.61
N LEU A 147 -11.51 -3.67 -0.52
CA LEU A 147 -11.08 -2.36 -0.03
C LEU A 147 -10.69 -2.39 1.45
N ILE A 148 -11.45 -3.07 2.30
CA ILE A 148 -11.12 -3.22 3.73
C ILE A 148 -9.80 -4.00 3.91
N LEU A 149 -9.64 -5.11 3.21
CA LEU A 149 -8.39 -5.88 3.24
C LEU A 149 -7.21 -5.04 2.74
N SER A 150 -7.39 -4.33 1.62
CA SER A 150 -6.40 -3.40 1.09
C SER A 150 -6.00 -2.35 2.12
N PHE A 151 -6.97 -1.75 2.82
CA PHE A 151 -6.70 -0.78 3.89
C PHE A 151 -5.87 -1.39 5.03
N ILE A 152 -6.25 -2.58 5.52
CA ILE A 152 -5.51 -3.29 6.57
C ILE A 152 -4.07 -3.57 6.14
N PHE A 153 -3.86 -4.04 4.91
CA PHE A 153 -2.51 -4.27 4.38
C PHE A 153 -1.70 -2.97 4.24
N ASN A 154 -2.32 -1.87 3.81
CA ASN A 154 -1.65 -0.57 3.74
C ASN A 154 -1.22 -0.06 5.12
N VAL A 155 -2.07 -0.20 6.14
CA VAL A 155 -1.72 0.13 7.53
C VAL A 155 -0.54 -0.73 8.00
N TRP A 156 -0.60 -2.04 7.74
CA TRP A 156 0.47 -2.96 8.12
C TRP A 156 1.79 -2.60 7.43
N PHE A 157 1.78 -2.35 6.12
CA PHE A 157 2.95 -1.89 5.37
C PHE A 157 3.49 -0.60 5.95
N PHE A 158 2.65 0.39 6.18
CA PHE A 158 3.05 1.68 6.74
C PHE A 158 3.80 1.51 8.08
N VAL A 159 3.29 0.67 8.98
CA VAL A 159 3.95 0.38 10.27
C VAL A 159 5.32 -0.27 10.07
N VAL A 160 5.44 -1.27 9.21
CA VAL A 160 6.71 -1.98 8.97
C VAL A 160 7.75 -1.05 8.33
N ILE A 161 7.37 -0.32 7.28
CA ILE A 161 8.24 0.65 6.60
C ILE A 161 8.68 1.75 7.56
N ARG A 162 7.78 2.27 8.40
CA ARG A 162 8.10 3.30 9.41
C ARG A 162 9.08 2.77 10.46
N LYS A 163 8.92 1.53 10.91
CA LYS A 163 9.90 0.89 11.81
C LYS A 163 11.26 0.75 11.14
N CYS A 164 11.31 0.38 9.85
CA CYS A 164 12.56 0.29 9.11
C CYS A 164 13.21 1.67 8.91
N TYR A 165 12.42 2.72 8.64
CA TYR A 165 12.90 4.10 8.60
C TYR A 165 13.57 4.51 9.91
N ASN A 166 12.92 4.24 11.05
CA ASN A 166 13.49 4.52 12.37
C ASN A 166 14.77 3.72 12.63
N TYR A 167 14.80 2.44 12.25
CA TYR A 167 16.01 1.63 12.35
C TYR A 167 17.17 2.20 11.54
N VAL A 168 16.95 2.59 10.28
CA VAL A 168 18.01 3.19 9.44
C VAL A 168 18.45 4.53 10.02
N LYS A 169 17.52 5.34 10.53
CA LYS A 169 17.82 6.61 11.20
C LYS A 169 18.69 6.40 12.44
N ASP A 170 18.35 5.43 13.30
CA ASP A 170 19.11 5.09 14.51
C ASP A 170 20.50 4.53 14.14
N LYS A 171 20.59 3.72 13.07
CA LYS A 171 21.86 3.18 12.55
C LYS A 171 22.81 4.28 12.07
N VAL A 172 22.28 5.29 11.38
CA VAL A 172 23.07 6.45 10.94
C VAL A 172 23.49 7.32 12.12
N ALA A 173 22.57 7.60 13.05
CA ALA A 173 22.85 8.43 14.22
C ALA A 173 23.91 7.84 15.15
N SER A 174 24.02 6.52 15.21
CA SER A 174 25.03 5.81 16.00
C SER A 174 26.40 5.69 15.31
N GLY A 175 26.58 6.23 14.09
CA GLY A 175 27.85 6.14 13.36
C GLY A 175 28.26 4.71 13.02
N TYR A 176 27.29 3.78 12.95
CA TYR A 176 27.57 2.37 12.68
C TYR A 176 28.15 2.20 11.26
N ASN A 177 29.48 2.09 11.19
CA ASN A 177 30.20 1.71 9.99
C ASN A 177 30.21 0.18 9.90
N GLU A 178 29.59 -0.39 8.86
CA GLU A 178 29.60 -1.84 8.56
C GLU A 178 31.02 -2.42 8.34
N LEU A 179 32.08 -1.60 8.42
CA LEU A 179 33.49 -1.94 8.24
C LEU A 179 34.13 -2.68 9.44
N THR A 180 33.36 -3.14 10.42
CA THR A 180 33.89 -3.95 11.53
C THR A 180 33.13 -5.26 11.69
N ILE A 181 33.28 -6.13 10.70
CA ILE A 181 33.19 -7.57 10.92
C ILE A 181 34.52 -8.14 10.40
N PRO A 182 35.47 -8.54 11.28
CA PRO A 182 36.63 -9.33 10.87
C PRO A 182 36.21 -10.71 10.35
#